data_AF-A0A7V3CFS4-F1
#
_entry.id   AF-A0A7V3CFS4-F1
#
_cell.length_a   1.000
_cell.length_b   1.000
_cell.length_c   1.000
_cell.angle_alpha   90.00
_cell.angle_beta   90.00
_cell.angle_gamma   90.00
#
_symmetry.space_group_name_H-M   'P 1'
#
loop_
_entity.id
_entity.type
_entity.pdbx_description
1 polymer ?
#
loop_
_entity_poly.entity_id
_entity_poly.type
_entity_poly.pdbx_seq_one_letter_code
_entity_poly.pdbx_strand_id
1 'polypeptide(L)' 'MDTIINGHRLFVQEAGDPRGLPVVFLHGFPFSHAMWRPQLEALPAGLRAIA' A
#
# COMPACT_ATOMS: atom_id res chain seq x y z
N MET A 1 -2.03 -3.30 -8.17
CA MET A 1 -2.98 -2.67 -9.09
C MET A 1 -2.32 -1.47 -9.73
N ASP A 2 -2.41 -1.32 -11.05
CA ASP A 2 -2.07 -0.05 -11.71
C ASP A 2 -3.33 0.80 -11.86
N THR A 3 -3.21 2.10 -11.62
CA THR A 3 -4.28 3.10 -11.86
C THR A 3 -3.72 4.33 -12.57
N ILE A 4 -4.59 5.18 -13.12
CA ILE A 4 -4.22 6.45 -13.74
C ILE A 4 -4.73 7.59 -12.87
N ILE A 5 -3.82 8.44 -12.38
CA ILE A 5 -4.14 9.65 -11.61
C ILE A 5 -3.39 10.82 -12.23
N ASN A 6 -4.11 11.91 -12.52
CA ASN A 6 -3.53 13.12 -13.13
C ASN A 6 -2.71 12.84 -14.41
N GLY A 7 -3.11 11.83 -15.21
CA GLY A 7 -2.41 11.43 -16.43
C GLY A 7 -1.18 10.53 -16.22
N HIS A 8 -0.87 10.15 -14.98
CA HIS A 8 0.28 9.30 -14.64
C HIS A 8 -0.18 7.93 -14.17
N ARG A 9 0.58 6.89 -14.55
CA ARG A 9 0.37 5.54 -14.04
C ARG A 9 0.98 5.42 -12.64
N LEU A 10 0.14 5.05 -11.67
CA LEU A 10 0.54 4.76 -10.31
C LEU A 10 0.30 3.29 -10.02
N PHE A 11 1.36 2.59 -9.63
CA PHE A 11 1.24 1.25 -9.07
C PHE A 11 0.92 1.35 -7.57
N VAL A 12 0.00 0.50 -7.12
CA VAL A 12 -0.42 0.37 -5.72
C VAL A 12 -0.48 -1.11 -5.34
N GLN A 13 0.09 -1.47 -4.19
CA GLN A 13 -0.07 -2.76 -3.55
C GLN A 13 -1.11 -2.67 -2.45
N GLU A 14 -1.99 -3.68 -2.38
CA GLU A 14 -2.97 -3.81 -1.30
C GLU A 14 -2.78 -5.13 -0.54
N ALA A 15 -3.06 -5.11 0.77
CA ALA A 15 -3.03 -6.30 1.63
C ALA A 15 -4.01 -6.15 2.82
N GLY A 16 -4.34 -7.25 3.48
CA GLY A 16 -5.23 -7.26 4.66
C GLY A 16 -6.71 -7.44 4.32
N ASP A 17 -7.59 -6.99 5.22
CA ASP A 17 -9.04 -7.07 5.04
C ASP A 17 -9.52 -5.95 4.10
N PRO A 18 -10.11 -6.25 2.92
CA PRO A 18 -10.61 -5.22 2.00
C PRO A 18 -11.67 -4.28 2.61
N ARG A 19 -12.32 -4.69 3.71
CA ARG A 19 -13.30 -3.90 4.47
C ARG A 19 -12.74 -3.33 5.78
N GLY A 20 -11.45 -3.55 6.05
CA GLY A 20 -10.75 -3.03 7.22
C GLY A 20 -10.50 -1.53 7.15
N LEU A 21 -10.03 -0.95 8.27
CA LEU A 21 -9.62 0.45 8.32
C LEU A 21 -8.43 0.67 7.38
N PRO A 22 -8.53 1.60 6.40
CA PRO A 22 -7.45 1.83 5.45
C PRO A 22 -6.26 2.55 6.10
N VAL A 23 -5.06 2.03 5.84
CA VAL A 23 -3.78 2.65 6.21
C VAL A 23 -2.93 2.80 4.95
N VAL A 24 -2.55 4.04 4.63
CA VAL A 24 -1.75 4.37 3.44
C VAL A 24 -0.28 4.50 3.83
N PHE A 25 0.58 3.73 3.19
CA PHE A 25 2.01 3.73 3.38
C PHE A 25 2.68 4.56 2.29
N LEU A 26 3.29 5.68 2.67
CA LEU A 26 4.01 6.56 1.74
C LEU A 26 5.51 6.38 1.92
N HIS A 27 6.19 5.91 0.87
CA HIS A 27 7.64 5.81 0.90
C HIS A 27 8.30 7.16 0.60
N GLY A 28 9.55 7.33 1.05
CA GLY A 28 10.42 8.43 0.64
C GLY A 28 11.26 8.06 -0.58
N PHE A 29 11.95 9.05 -1.16
CA PHE A 29 13.00 8.80 -2.15
C PHE A 29 14.26 8.25 -1.45
N PRO A 30 14.97 7.23 -2.01
CA PRO A 30 14.79 6.59 -3.33
C PRO A 30 14.03 5.24 -3.28
N PHE A 31 13.19 5.02 -2.27
CA PHE A 31 12.51 3.74 -2.07
C PHE A 31 11.26 3.59 -2.96
N SER A 32 10.58 2.45 -2.80
CA SER A 32 9.27 2.13 -3.40
C SER A 32 8.40 1.38 -2.38
N HIS A 33 7.18 1.01 -2.76
CA HIS A 33 6.27 0.17 -1.95
C HIS A 33 6.96 -1.09 -1.36
N ALA A 34 7.99 -1.61 -2.03
CA ALA A 34 8.70 -2.82 -1.62
C ALA A 34 9.36 -2.70 -0.23
N MET A 35 9.64 -1.49 0.25
CA MET A 35 10.20 -1.29 1.59
C MET A 35 9.24 -1.71 2.71
N TRP A 36 7.94 -1.74 2.42
CA TRP A 36 6.89 -2.04 3.39
C TRP A 36 6.61 -3.53 3.57
N ARG A 37 7.28 -4.41 2.82
CA ARG A 37 7.05 -5.86 2.91
C ARG A 37 7.02 -6.39 4.36
N PRO A 38 7.97 -6.05 5.26
CA PRO A 38 7.91 -6.52 6.65
C PRO A 38 6.67 -6.03 7.41
N GLN A 39 6.22 -4.79 7.17
CA GLN A 39 5.03 -4.21 7.79
C GLN A 39 3.74 -4.85 7.25
N LEU A 40 3.71 -5.17 5.95
CA LEU A 40 2.58 -5.87 5.33
C LEU A 40 2.48 -7.32 5.83
N GLU A 41 3.60 -8.00 6.05
CA GLU A 41 3.65 -9.35 6.65
C GLU A 41 3.20 -9.36 8.12
N ALA A 42 3.40 -8.26 8.84
CA ALA A 42 2.99 -8.09 10.23
C ALA A 42 1.67 -7.30 10.41
N LEU A 43 0.88 -7.15 9.35
CA LEU A 43 -0.31 -6.28 9.37
C LEU A 43 -1.38 -6.80 10.36
N PRO A 44 -1.83 -5.98 11.33
CA PRO A 44 -2.92 -6.36 12.23
C PRO A 44 -4.23 -6.70 11.51
N ALA A 45 -5.02 -7.59 12.11
CA ALA A 45 -6.36 -7.90 11.63
C ALA A 45 -7.27 -6.65 11.61
N GLY A 46 -8.18 -6.60 10.64
CA GLY A 46 -9.12 -5.48 10.48
C GLY A 46 -8.52 -4.23 9.85
N LEU A 47 -7.28 -4.27 9.37
CA LEU A 47 -6.68 -3.19 8.55
C LEU A 47 -6.64 -3.58 7.07
N ARG A 48 -6.75 -2.55 6.22
CA ARG A 48 -6.45 -2.60 4.79
C ARG A 48 -5.20 -1.77 4.53
N ALA A 49 -4.10 -2.41 4.17
CA ALA A 49 -2.88 -1.69 3.78
C ALA A 49 -2.92 -1.31 2.30
N ILE A 50 -2.46 -0.10 2.00
CA ILE A 50 -2.34 0.46 0.65
C ILE A 50 -0.94 1.09 0.55
N ALA A 51 -0.08 0.58 -0.34
CA ALA A 51 1.34 0.95 -0.45
C ALA A 51 1.79 1.20 -1.89
#